data_AF-A0A1Q5I507-F1
#
_entry.id   AF-A0A1Q5I507-F1
#
_cell.length_a   1.000
_cell.length_b   1.000
_cell.length_c   1.000
_cell.angle_alpha   90.00
_cell.angle_beta   90.00
_cell.angle_gamma   90.00
#
_symmetry.space_group_name_H-M   'P 1'
#
loop_
_entity.id
_entity.type
_entity.pdbx_description
1 polymer ?
#
loop_
_entity_poly.entity_id
_entity_poly.type
_entity_poly.pdbx_seq_one_letter_code
_entity_poly.pdbx_strand_id
1 'polypeptide(L)'
;MRCSLASSIAVTCATVLALPVSLAAPAAAAVPSALGLPPAATAQPPAPELPGATQSLPLEPLDAGDRSLGGGADDADVQGLTRRDVRPFSLVGVVWDDPAAALHGVVQVRTRATGGGAWSEWQDVETHNEEHGADPDTAEGHGRALKGSTAPLWVGDSDGVEIRVRGDEPLPEGLRLELVDPGEAPGGTPAQDPAQEPETTATPATAATAAAEAAAVTAVTKASWSRTTAGSLALAGLSAAQAAVSGVNTQLAPFGSAWIPALSKEATELTLPFAPAPGEAQAPHVAPHVLPDEAQAPDEAQAAEAQAPAEAQASEQLAAAKPYIGPRPKIITRAGWGADERIREKGFVYTKTIKAAFVHHSATGNNYTCAQAPSVLRSIYRYHVQSSGWRDFGYNFAVDKCGNIYEGRAGGVAKPVLGAHTLGFNTNSMGIAVLGTFTKSNPPAAVVTAVARLTAWKLGLHGVNPKGSAYLVSGGGNLYKKGSTVKLNAIAGHRDGFATECPGARLYGKLGTARTSSAKYQGRS
;
A
#
# COMPACT_ATOMS: atom_id res chain seq x y z
N MET A 1 -37.76 -34.06 23.54
CA MET A 1 -38.00 -35.17 24.50
C MET A 1 -38.18 -36.46 23.71
N ARG A 2 -37.37 -37.49 24.03
CA ARG A 2 -37.47 -38.93 23.65
C ARG A 2 -37.19 -39.22 22.16
N CYS A 3 -36.00 -39.62 21.69
CA CYS A 3 -35.04 -40.68 22.07
C CYS A 3 -35.62 -42.11 22.12
N SER A 4 -35.12 -42.97 21.23
CA SER A 4 -34.35 -44.21 21.51
C SER A 4 -34.45 -45.18 20.31
N LEU A 5 -33.35 -45.50 19.61
CA LEU A 5 -32.30 -46.50 19.94
C LEU A 5 -32.82 -47.94 19.95
N ALA A 6 -32.26 -48.80 19.10
CA ALA A 6 -31.40 -49.90 19.56
C ALA A 6 -30.84 -50.74 18.39
N SER A 7 -29.51 -50.87 18.39
CA SER A 7 -28.69 -51.89 17.71
C SER A 7 -29.04 -53.32 18.11
N SER A 8 -28.68 -54.28 17.25
CA SER A 8 -28.10 -55.63 17.55
C SER A 8 -28.08 -56.46 16.26
N ILE A 9 -27.20 -57.41 15.93
CA ILE A 9 -25.99 -58.05 16.46
C ILE A 9 -25.42 -58.84 15.26
N ALA A 10 -24.09 -59.00 15.19
CA ALA A 10 -23.36 -59.79 14.18
C ALA A 10 -23.64 -61.30 14.23
N VAL A 11 -23.10 -62.09 13.28
CA VAL A 11 -22.41 -63.41 13.50
C VAL A 11 -22.15 -64.17 12.17
N THR A 12 -20.85 -64.33 11.83
CA THR A 12 -20.06 -65.49 11.27
C THR A 12 -20.55 -66.33 10.06
N CYS A 13 -19.78 -67.08 9.25
CA CYS A 13 -18.49 -67.83 9.33
C CYS A 13 -18.10 -68.18 7.86
N ALA A 14 -16.88 -67.94 7.33
CA ALA A 14 -15.64 -68.76 7.32
C ALA A 14 -15.70 -70.16 6.65
N THR A 15 -14.85 -70.39 5.62
CA THR A 15 -13.83 -71.49 5.45
C THR A 15 -13.39 -71.61 3.96
N VAL A 16 -12.12 -71.43 3.52
CA VAL A 16 -10.80 -72.16 3.57
C VAL A 16 -10.46 -72.92 2.24
N LEU A 17 -9.16 -72.87 1.85
CA LEU A 17 -8.34 -73.71 0.91
C LEU A 17 -8.11 -73.17 -0.53
N ALA A 18 -6.92 -73.18 -1.16
CA ALA A 18 -5.57 -73.67 -0.83
C ALA A 18 -4.47 -73.03 -1.74
N LEU A 19 -3.23 -73.00 -1.22
CA LEU A 19 -1.91 -72.69 -1.83
C LEU A 19 -1.38 -73.84 -2.75
N PRO A 20 -0.13 -73.85 -3.28
CA PRO A 20 0.86 -72.82 -3.69
C PRO A 20 1.54 -73.10 -5.07
N VAL A 21 2.30 -72.15 -5.64
CA VAL A 21 3.54 -72.49 -6.39
C VAL A 21 4.61 -71.43 -6.11
N SER A 22 5.72 -71.90 -5.54
CA SER A 22 6.92 -71.16 -5.21
C SER A 22 8.04 -71.46 -6.21
N LEU A 23 8.66 -70.41 -6.75
CA LEU A 23 9.98 -70.45 -7.38
C LEU A 23 10.87 -69.42 -6.69
N ALA A 24 11.98 -69.89 -6.13
CA ALA A 24 12.98 -69.10 -5.43
C ALA A 24 14.22 -68.89 -6.31
N ALA A 25 14.78 -67.68 -6.29
CA ALA A 25 16.22 -67.33 -6.26
C ALA A 25 16.43 -65.86 -6.70
N PRO A 26 17.55 -65.19 -6.36
CA PRO A 26 18.45 -65.32 -5.22
C PRO A 26 18.60 -63.99 -4.43
N ALA A 27 19.39 -64.04 -3.36
CA ALA A 27 19.59 -63.00 -2.36
C ALA A 27 20.09 -61.65 -2.93
N ALA A 28 19.35 -60.58 -2.61
CA ALA A 28 19.84 -59.21 -2.62
C ALA A 28 20.20 -58.78 -1.20
N ALA A 29 21.33 -58.09 -1.07
CA ALA A 29 21.90 -57.63 0.19
C ALA A 29 20.90 -56.88 1.09
N ALA A 30 21.01 -57.10 2.40
CA ALA A 30 20.20 -56.46 3.41
C ALA A 30 20.33 -54.92 3.33
N VAL A 31 19.21 -54.25 3.05
CA VAL A 31 19.03 -52.82 3.30
C VAL A 31 18.42 -52.71 4.71
N PRO A 32 19.03 -51.98 5.66
CA PRO A 32 18.45 -51.81 6.98
C PRO A 32 17.16 -50.97 6.88
N SER A 33 16.03 -51.61 7.18
CA SER A 33 14.77 -50.94 7.49
C SER A 33 14.89 -50.21 8.82
N ALA A 34 15.26 -48.94 8.77
CA ALA A 34 14.99 -47.97 9.82
C ALA A 34 14.64 -46.63 9.17
N LEU A 35 13.44 -46.55 8.60
CA LEU A 35 12.76 -45.27 8.44
C LEU A 35 12.39 -44.80 9.85
N GLY A 36 13.37 -44.19 10.54
CA GLY A 36 13.10 -43.36 11.69
C GLY A 36 12.15 -42.25 11.24
N LEU A 37 11.05 -42.09 11.99
CA LEU A 37 10.22 -40.89 11.93
C LEU A 37 11.15 -39.67 11.93
N PRO A 38 10.93 -38.66 11.07
CA PRO A 38 11.65 -37.40 11.20
C PRO A 38 11.49 -36.92 12.65
N PRO A 39 12.56 -36.40 13.30
CA PRO A 39 12.44 -35.86 14.64
C PRO A 39 11.28 -34.87 14.63
N ALA A 40 10.38 -35.04 15.61
CA ALA A 40 9.24 -34.16 15.82
C ALA A 40 9.69 -32.73 15.57
N ALA A 41 9.03 -32.06 14.61
CA ALA A 41 9.30 -30.67 14.28
C ALA A 41 9.46 -29.92 15.60
N THR A 42 10.70 -29.52 15.89
CA THR A 42 10.99 -28.63 17.02
C THR A 42 10.00 -27.51 16.92
N ALA A 43 9.22 -27.29 17.98
CA ALA A 43 8.23 -26.23 18.05
C ALA A 43 8.86 -24.98 17.41
N GLN A 44 8.27 -24.54 16.31
CA GLN A 44 8.72 -23.36 15.60
C GLN A 44 8.86 -22.25 16.64
N PRO A 45 10.02 -21.56 16.74
CA PRO A 45 10.17 -20.49 17.72
C PRO A 45 8.97 -19.55 17.59
N PRO A 46 8.45 -19.01 18.71
CA PRO A 46 7.32 -18.09 18.66
C PRO A 46 7.62 -17.03 17.60
N ALA A 47 6.63 -16.73 16.77
CA ALA A 47 6.78 -15.74 15.72
C ALA A 47 7.44 -14.49 16.34
N PRO A 48 8.49 -13.92 15.71
CA PRO A 48 9.12 -12.72 16.26
C PRO A 48 8.04 -11.66 16.49
N GLU A 49 8.10 -10.98 17.64
CA GLU A 49 7.14 -9.93 17.99
C GLU A 49 6.98 -8.95 16.83
N LEU A 50 5.77 -8.41 16.64
CA LEU A 50 5.52 -7.39 15.63
C LEU A 50 6.39 -6.16 15.96
N PRO A 51 7.25 -5.65 15.05
CA PRO A 51 7.89 -4.37 15.24
C PRO A 51 6.84 -3.28 15.51
N GLY A 52 7.05 -2.54 16.59
CA GLY A 52 6.15 -1.51 17.06
C GLY A 52 4.87 -2.06 17.69
N ALA A 53 4.13 -1.16 18.32
CA ALA A 53 2.93 -1.50 19.08
C ALA A 53 1.87 -0.42 18.94
N THR A 54 0.63 -0.81 19.23
CA THR A 54 -0.49 0.12 19.39
C THR A 54 -1.02 -0.02 20.81
N GLN A 55 -1.21 1.11 21.50
CA GLN A 55 -1.89 1.17 22.79
C GLN A 55 -3.18 1.98 22.64
N SER A 56 -4.31 1.33 22.90
CA SER A 56 -5.63 1.95 22.88
C SER A 56 -6.06 2.27 24.31
N LEU A 57 -6.46 3.51 24.56
CA LEU A 57 -6.90 4.01 25.87
C LEU A 57 -8.31 4.62 25.75
N PRO A 58 -9.32 4.14 26.49
CA PRO A 58 -10.64 4.75 26.49
C PRO A 58 -10.58 6.20 26.98
N LEU A 59 -11.35 7.08 26.34
CA LEU A 59 -11.54 8.45 26.77
C LEU A 59 -12.77 8.51 27.66
N GLU A 60 -12.61 9.06 28.86
CA GLU A 60 -13.66 9.19 29.85
C GLU A 60 -14.02 10.67 30.03
N PRO A 61 -15.22 11.00 30.52
CA PRO A 61 -15.55 12.37 30.91
C PRO A 61 -14.50 12.95 31.87
N LEU A 62 -14.04 14.17 31.60
CA LEU A 62 -13.14 14.90 32.50
C LEU A 62 -13.97 15.70 33.51
N ASP A 63 -13.73 15.50 34.81
CA ASP A 63 -14.41 16.27 35.86
C ASP A 63 -14.03 17.76 35.79
N ALA A 64 -15.04 18.65 35.80
CA ALA A 64 -14.89 20.11 35.79
C ALA A 64 -14.14 20.71 37.02
N GLY A 65 -13.65 19.87 37.93
CA GLY A 65 -13.02 20.25 39.20
C GLY A 65 -11.50 20.44 39.14
N ASP A 66 -10.82 19.99 38.09
CA ASP A 66 -9.36 20.04 38.03
C ASP A 66 -8.86 21.40 37.52
N ARG A 67 -8.58 22.32 38.45
CA ARG A 67 -8.20 23.72 38.16
C ARG A 67 -6.87 23.90 37.42
N SER A 68 -6.18 22.82 37.04
CA SER A 68 -5.10 22.85 36.04
C SER A 68 -5.58 23.16 34.61
N LEU A 69 -6.90 23.25 34.38
CA LEU A 69 -7.52 23.34 33.06
C LEU A 69 -7.72 24.75 32.49
N GLY A 70 -7.53 25.83 33.25
CA GLY A 70 -7.57 27.20 32.72
C GLY A 70 -8.78 27.49 31.79
N GLY A 71 -10.02 27.33 32.28
CA GLY A 71 -11.24 27.59 31.51
C GLY A 71 -12.50 27.59 32.36
N GLY A 72 -13.47 28.43 32.02
CA GLY A 72 -14.71 28.69 32.77
C GLY A 72 -15.85 27.69 32.54
N ALA A 73 -17.02 28.03 33.10
CA ALA A 73 -18.16 27.15 33.44
C ALA A 73 -18.97 26.49 32.29
N ASP A 74 -18.39 26.29 31.09
CA ASP A 74 -19.09 25.72 29.92
C ASP A 74 -18.62 24.28 29.54
N ASP A 75 -17.92 23.57 30.44
CA ASP A 75 -17.32 22.23 30.23
C ASP A 75 -18.31 21.04 30.34
N ALA A 76 -19.45 21.08 29.63
CA ALA A 76 -20.47 20.02 29.77
C ALA A 76 -20.19 18.73 28.97
N ASP A 77 -19.31 18.72 27.95
CA ASP A 77 -19.04 17.53 27.11
C ASP A 77 -17.56 17.41 26.74
N VAL A 78 -16.69 17.31 27.76
CA VAL A 78 -15.26 17.06 27.55
C VAL A 78 -14.91 15.63 27.95
N GLN A 79 -14.44 14.84 26.99
CA GLN A 79 -13.84 13.52 27.24
C GLN A 79 -12.32 13.60 27.06
N GLY A 80 -11.56 12.80 27.79
CA GLY A 80 -10.11 12.85 27.67
C GLY A 80 -9.34 12.02 28.66
N LEU A 81 -8.05 12.34 28.76
CA LEU A 81 -7.13 11.76 29.74
C LEU A 81 -6.29 12.89 30.32
N THR A 82 -6.26 12.98 31.65
CA THR A 82 -5.27 13.77 32.39
C THR A 82 -3.87 13.18 32.21
N ARG A 83 -2.85 14.01 32.51
CA ARG A 83 -1.43 13.65 32.37
C ARG A 83 -1.14 12.30 32.97
N ARG A 84 -0.59 11.40 32.14
CA ARG A 84 -0.18 10.07 32.58
C ARG A 84 1.03 9.57 31.80
N ASP A 85 1.79 8.72 32.46
CA ASP A 85 2.84 7.93 31.84
C ASP A 85 2.23 6.78 31.04
N VAL A 86 2.80 6.51 29.87
CA VAL A 86 2.34 5.47 28.94
C VAL A 86 3.54 4.73 28.34
N ARG A 87 3.29 3.66 27.59
CA ARG A 87 4.38 3.03 26.82
C ARG A 87 4.88 4.01 25.75
N PRO A 88 6.16 3.93 25.34
CA PRO A 88 6.70 4.79 24.28
C PRO A 88 5.85 4.75 23.00
N PHE A 89 5.70 5.91 22.37
CA PHE A 89 4.95 6.11 21.13
C PHE A 89 5.52 7.30 20.35
N SER A 90 5.23 7.38 19.05
CA SER A 90 5.66 8.52 18.22
C SER A 90 4.51 9.17 17.44
N LEU A 91 3.34 8.54 17.43
CA LEU A 91 2.14 9.03 16.74
C LEU A 91 0.89 8.83 17.60
N VAL A 92 -0.04 9.77 17.49
CA VAL A 92 -1.34 9.72 18.17
C VAL A 92 -2.49 9.86 17.18
N GLY A 93 -3.63 9.27 17.50
CA GLY A 93 -4.91 9.50 16.82
C GLY A 93 -6.05 9.14 17.75
N VAL A 94 -7.28 9.49 17.38
CA VAL A 94 -8.48 9.13 18.13
C VAL A 94 -9.39 8.32 17.24
N VAL A 95 -9.95 7.23 17.77
CA VAL A 95 -10.89 6.34 17.07
C VAL A 95 -12.19 6.19 17.85
N TRP A 96 -13.26 5.83 17.15
CA TRP A 96 -14.59 5.55 17.72
C TRP A 96 -15.28 4.38 17.00
N ASP A 97 -16.36 3.89 17.58
CA ASP A 97 -16.93 2.57 17.19
C ASP A 97 -17.68 2.60 15.85
N ASP A 98 -18.46 3.66 15.57
CA ASP A 98 -19.19 3.80 14.30
C ASP A 98 -18.39 4.60 13.26
N PRO A 99 -17.89 3.98 12.17
CA PRO A 99 -17.17 4.68 11.11
C PRO A 99 -18.04 5.66 10.30
N ALA A 100 -19.37 5.60 10.41
CA ALA A 100 -20.27 6.54 9.77
C ALA A 100 -20.61 7.75 10.66
N ALA A 101 -20.27 7.72 11.95
CA ALA A 101 -20.46 8.84 12.85
C ALA A 101 -19.33 9.87 12.67
N ALA A 102 -19.71 11.15 12.65
CA ALA A 102 -18.77 12.26 12.55
C ALA A 102 -18.37 12.80 13.93
N LEU A 103 -17.11 13.19 14.07
CA LEU A 103 -16.64 13.90 15.28
C LEU A 103 -16.66 15.41 15.00
N HIS A 104 -17.73 16.06 15.44
CA HIS A 104 -17.86 17.52 15.39
C HIS A 104 -17.32 18.14 16.69
N GLY A 105 -16.15 18.76 16.59
CA GLY A 105 -15.53 19.44 17.72
C GLY A 105 -14.01 19.55 17.59
N VAL A 106 -13.36 19.79 18.73
CA VAL A 106 -11.91 20.00 18.81
C VAL A 106 -11.25 18.89 19.61
N VAL A 107 -10.30 18.21 19.00
CA VAL A 107 -9.39 17.26 19.67
C VAL A 107 -8.05 17.94 19.87
N GLN A 108 -7.58 18.00 21.11
CA GLN A 108 -6.27 18.56 21.44
C GLN A 108 -5.46 17.59 22.27
N VAL A 109 -4.18 17.48 21.95
CA VAL A 109 -3.22 16.61 22.63
C VAL A 109 -1.97 17.39 22.99
N ARG A 110 -1.36 17.03 24.12
CA ARG A 110 0.03 17.39 24.42
C ARG A 110 0.78 16.18 24.92
N THR A 111 2.07 16.12 24.62
CA THR A 111 2.91 14.96 24.93
C THR A 111 4.15 15.36 25.70
N ARG A 112 4.73 14.40 26.40
CA ARG A 112 6.05 14.51 27.01
C ARG A 112 7.03 13.67 26.22
N ALA A 113 8.12 14.29 25.76
CA ALA A 113 9.17 13.61 25.02
C ALA A 113 9.92 12.61 25.93
N THR A 114 10.30 11.45 25.37
CA THR A 114 10.99 10.41 26.12
C THR A 114 12.31 10.90 26.71
N GLY A 115 12.58 10.56 27.98
CA GLY A 115 13.79 10.98 28.69
C GLY A 115 13.82 12.47 29.07
N GLY A 116 12.76 13.23 28.76
CA GLY A 116 12.55 14.61 29.18
C GLY A 116 11.44 14.76 30.22
N GLY A 117 11.42 15.90 30.92
CA GLY A 117 10.33 16.28 31.84
C GLY A 117 9.34 17.31 31.27
N ALA A 118 9.65 17.90 30.11
CA ALA A 118 8.89 18.99 29.53
C ALA A 118 7.71 18.47 28.69
N TRP A 119 6.55 19.10 28.87
CA TRP A 119 5.35 18.87 28.07
C TRP A 119 5.33 19.83 26.88
N SER A 120 4.83 19.37 25.74
CA SER A 120 4.53 20.24 24.61
C SER A 120 3.40 21.23 24.97
N GLU A 121 3.30 22.29 24.18
CA GLU A 121 2.04 23.03 24.07
C GLU A 121 0.92 22.11 23.55
N TRP A 122 -0.33 22.53 23.73
CA TRP A 122 -1.49 21.86 23.14
C TRP A 122 -1.41 21.93 21.61
N GLN A 123 -1.66 20.80 20.97
CA GLN A 123 -1.70 20.64 19.53
C GLN A 123 -3.06 20.09 19.10
N ASP A 124 -3.63 20.67 18.05
CA ASP A 124 -4.88 20.18 17.49
C ASP A 124 -4.64 18.90 16.66
N VAL A 125 -5.58 17.97 16.75
CA VAL A 125 -5.64 16.77 15.91
C VAL A 125 -6.81 16.95 14.94
N GLU A 126 -6.55 16.80 13.65
CA GLU A 126 -7.55 17.00 12.60
C GLU A 126 -8.66 15.95 12.67
N THR A 127 -9.90 16.40 12.87
CA THR A 127 -11.07 15.54 13.13
C THR A 127 -11.79 15.11 11.85
N HIS A 128 -11.61 15.87 10.75
CA HIS A 128 -12.13 15.51 9.44
C HIS A 128 -11.20 14.46 8.80
N ASN A 129 -11.52 13.18 9.01
CA ASN A 129 -10.83 12.08 8.33
C ASN A 129 -11.77 10.99 7.79
N GLU A 130 -13.09 11.18 7.91
CA GLU A 130 -14.14 10.34 7.30
C GLU A 130 -14.06 10.33 5.75
N GLU A 131 -13.45 11.36 5.16
CA GLU A 131 -13.18 11.47 3.73
C GLU A 131 -12.15 10.46 3.22
N HIS A 132 -11.30 9.99 4.13
CA HIS A 132 -10.26 9.01 3.87
C HIS A 132 -10.82 7.66 4.30
N GLY A 133 -11.11 6.80 3.33
CA GLY A 133 -11.72 5.54 3.69
C GLY A 133 -12.14 4.68 2.52
N ALA A 134 -12.54 3.48 2.90
CA ALA A 134 -13.12 2.48 2.04
C ALA A 134 -14.47 2.94 1.46
N ASP A 135 -14.68 2.75 0.16
CA ASP A 135 -16.03 2.87 -0.40
C ASP A 135 -16.89 1.73 0.18
N PRO A 136 -18.02 2.01 0.87
CA PRO A 136 -18.77 1.01 1.66
C PRO A 136 -19.17 -0.23 0.87
N ASP A 137 -19.49 -0.07 -0.41
CA ASP A 137 -19.95 -1.17 -1.28
C ASP A 137 -18.81 -1.88 -2.03
N THR A 138 -17.56 -1.69 -1.62
CA THR A 138 -16.39 -2.31 -2.25
C THR A 138 -15.72 -3.30 -1.30
N ALA A 139 -14.76 -4.08 -1.82
CA ALA A 139 -13.95 -4.96 -0.97
C ALA A 139 -13.24 -4.19 0.17
N GLU A 140 -13.03 -2.87 0.01
CA GLU A 140 -12.49 -2.02 1.07
C GLU A 140 -13.47 -1.84 2.23
N GLY A 141 -14.78 -1.74 1.95
CA GLY A 141 -15.83 -1.47 2.94
C GLY A 141 -16.18 -2.68 3.82
N HIS A 142 -15.74 -3.87 3.41
CA HIS A 142 -15.91 -5.12 4.16
C HIS A 142 -14.69 -5.44 5.04
N GLY A 143 -13.85 -4.44 5.32
CA GLY A 143 -12.69 -4.55 6.19
C GLY A 143 -13.04 -4.99 7.62
N ARG A 144 -12.01 -5.35 8.38
CA ARG A 144 -12.17 -5.82 9.76
C ARG A 144 -12.65 -4.66 10.63
N ALA A 145 -13.87 -4.74 11.15
CA ALA A 145 -14.42 -3.84 12.17
C ALA A 145 -13.96 -2.38 11.99
N LEU A 146 -14.30 -1.79 10.84
CA LEU A 146 -13.94 -0.42 10.49
C LEU A 146 -14.34 0.54 11.61
N LYS A 147 -13.45 1.48 11.93
CA LYS A 147 -13.66 2.49 12.95
C LYS A 147 -13.61 3.87 12.34
N GLY A 148 -14.39 4.78 12.92
CA GLY A 148 -14.19 6.19 12.67
C GLY A 148 -12.88 6.63 13.32
N SER A 149 -12.17 7.56 12.69
CA SER A 149 -10.84 7.93 13.15
C SER A 149 -10.48 9.35 12.73
N THR A 150 -9.72 10.07 13.56
CA THR A 150 -9.09 11.35 13.21
C THR A 150 -7.91 11.14 12.27
N ALA A 151 -7.42 12.20 11.62
CA ALA A 151 -6.11 12.13 10.99
C ALA A 151 -5.04 11.90 12.08
N PRO A 152 -4.00 11.11 11.81
CA PRO A 152 -2.98 10.84 12.81
C PRO A 152 -2.00 12.03 12.95
N LEU A 153 -1.53 12.31 14.16
CA LEU A 153 -0.55 13.36 14.45
C LEU A 153 0.81 12.75 14.86
N TRP A 154 1.89 13.13 14.16
CA TRP A 154 3.25 12.77 14.56
C TRP A 154 3.73 13.69 15.68
N VAL A 155 4.09 13.09 16.81
CA VAL A 155 4.53 13.81 18.02
C VAL A 155 6.01 13.59 18.34
N GLY A 156 6.67 12.68 17.62
CA GLY A 156 8.03 12.23 17.95
C GLY A 156 8.06 11.38 19.21
N ASP A 157 9.23 10.87 19.58
CA ASP A 157 9.36 9.89 20.65
C ASP A 157 8.89 10.46 21.99
N SER A 158 7.80 9.89 22.49
CA SER A 158 7.03 10.38 23.63
C SER A 158 6.69 9.23 24.59
N ASP A 159 6.63 9.51 25.89
CA ASP A 159 6.28 8.53 26.95
C ASP A 159 5.24 9.06 27.95
N GLY A 160 4.69 10.25 27.70
CA GLY A 160 3.59 10.84 28.46
C GLY A 160 2.58 11.51 27.53
N VAL A 161 1.30 11.44 27.90
CA VAL A 161 0.21 12.00 27.10
C VAL A 161 -0.87 12.64 27.97
N GLU A 162 -1.48 13.68 27.42
CA GLU A 162 -2.72 14.29 27.90
C GLU A 162 -3.56 14.69 26.69
N ILE A 163 -4.84 14.39 26.73
CA ILE A 163 -5.77 14.63 25.62
C ILE A 163 -7.09 15.16 26.14
N ARG A 164 -7.71 16.05 25.36
CA ARG A 164 -9.08 16.49 25.55
C ARG A 164 -9.80 16.52 24.21
N VAL A 165 -11.05 16.08 24.23
CA VAL A 165 -11.99 16.09 23.11
C VAL A 165 -13.19 16.87 23.59
N ARG A 166 -13.45 18.01 22.94
CA ARG A 166 -14.63 18.84 23.19
C ARG A 166 -15.52 18.75 21.98
N GLY A 167 -16.75 18.27 22.17
CA GLY A 167 -17.77 18.24 21.12
C GLY A 167 -18.47 19.59 20.98
N ASP A 168 -18.77 19.98 19.75
CA ASP A 168 -19.79 21.01 19.46
C ASP A 168 -21.20 20.38 19.39
N GLU A 169 -21.23 19.06 19.21
CA GLU A 169 -22.38 18.15 19.25
C GLU A 169 -22.03 16.93 20.13
N PRO A 170 -22.99 16.05 20.48
CA PRO A 170 -22.69 14.83 21.23
C PRO A 170 -21.57 14.02 20.56
N LEU A 171 -20.56 13.65 21.35
CA LEU A 171 -19.41 12.92 20.86
C LEU A 171 -19.77 11.48 20.45
N PRO A 172 -19.13 10.92 19.41
CA PRO A 172 -19.31 9.53 19.02
C PRO A 172 -19.04 8.54 20.16
N GLU A 173 -19.74 7.41 20.16
CA GLU A 173 -19.56 6.38 21.18
C GLU A 173 -18.21 5.65 21.04
N GLY A 174 -17.65 5.26 22.18
CA GLY A 174 -16.44 4.44 22.23
C GLY A 174 -15.15 5.18 21.84
N LEU A 175 -15.05 6.47 22.13
CA LEU A 175 -13.84 7.25 21.89
C LEU A 175 -12.62 6.64 22.60
N ARG A 176 -11.56 6.42 21.84
CA ARG A 176 -10.29 5.88 22.32
C ARG A 176 -9.12 6.66 21.73
N LEU A 177 -8.15 6.99 22.57
CA LEU A 177 -6.84 7.45 22.14
C LEU A 177 -5.99 6.26 21.70
N GLU A 178 -5.43 6.36 20.50
CA GLU A 178 -4.52 5.39 19.91
C GLU A 178 -3.10 5.97 19.94
N LEU A 179 -2.21 5.31 20.67
CA LEU A 179 -0.79 5.63 20.73
C LEU A 179 -0.03 4.59 19.92
N VAL A 180 0.73 5.05 18.93
CA VAL A 180 1.40 4.20 17.96
C VAL A 180 2.92 4.33 18.07
N ASP A 181 3.55 3.22 18.41
CA ASP A 181 4.98 3.00 18.27
C ASP A 181 5.27 2.42 16.86
N PRO A 182 6.04 3.13 16.00
CA PRO A 182 6.40 2.63 14.67
C PRO A 182 7.33 1.41 14.69
N GLY A 183 7.90 1.07 15.84
CA GLY A 183 8.97 0.10 15.97
C GLY A 183 10.27 0.56 15.35
N GLU A 184 11.32 -0.20 15.63
CA GLU A 184 12.64 0.04 15.05
C GLU A 184 12.62 -0.12 13.53
N ALA A 185 13.42 0.70 12.86
CA ALA A 185 13.70 0.46 11.45
C ALA A 185 14.41 -0.90 11.31
N PRO A 186 14.21 -1.64 10.21
CA PRO A 186 14.98 -2.85 9.96
C PRO A 186 16.47 -2.53 10.07
N GLY A 187 17.20 -3.32 10.87
CA GLY A 187 18.65 -3.19 11.06
C GLY A 187 19.40 -3.45 9.76
N GLY A 188 19.51 -2.41 8.95
CA GLY A 188 20.41 -2.32 7.81
C GLY A 188 20.97 -0.92 7.83
N THR A 189 22.30 -0.81 7.89
CA THR A 189 23.00 0.44 7.58
C THR A 189 22.33 1.06 6.36
N PRO A 190 21.95 2.35 6.35
CA PRO A 190 21.57 3.00 5.11
C PRO A 190 22.68 2.69 4.12
N ALA A 191 22.41 1.87 3.11
CA ALA A 191 23.38 1.65 2.06
C ALA A 191 23.71 3.04 1.54
N GLN A 192 24.96 3.48 1.78
CA GLN A 192 25.40 4.78 1.31
C GLN A 192 25.08 4.86 -0.17
N ASP A 193 24.42 5.95 -0.52
CA ASP A 193 24.02 6.31 -1.87
C ASP A 193 25.24 6.21 -2.80
N PRO A 194 25.30 5.30 -3.78
CA PRO A 194 26.40 5.31 -4.75
C PRO A 194 26.29 6.45 -5.78
N ALA A 195 25.33 7.39 -5.63
CA ALA A 195 25.12 8.45 -6.62
C ALA A 195 24.60 9.75 -5.98
N GLN A 196 25.38 10.36 -5.10
CA GLN A 196 25.51 11.82 -5.11
C GLN A 196 26.73 12.16 -5.97
N GLU A 197 26.59 12.10 -7.29
CA GLU A 197 27.49 12.87 -8.15
C GLU A 197 26.96 14.32 -8.23
N PRO A 198 27.82 15.33 -8.07
CA PRO A 198 27.44 16.71 -8.36
C PRO A 198 27.09 16.82 -9.85
N GLU A 199 26.13 17.67 -10.20
CA GLU A 199 25.78 17.98 -11.59
C GLU A 199 27.02 18.50 -12.34
N THR A 200 27.80 17.61 -12.94
CA THR A 200 28.76 17.93 -13.97
C THR A 200 28.20 17.50 -15.30
N THR A 201 28.11 18.47 -16.21
CA THR A 201 27.71 18.39 -17.62
C THR A 201 27.89 17.00 -18.23
N ALA A 202 26.79 16.28 -18.41
CA ALA A 202 26.77 14.95 -19.00
C ALA A 202 27.29 15.01 -20.45
N THR A 203 28.37 14.29 -20.71
CA THR A 203 28.72 13.82 -22.06
C THR A 203 27.77 12.66 -22.39
N PRO A 204 27.22 12.56 -23.62
CA PRO A 204 26.20 11.55 -23.91
C PRO A 204 26.80 10.13 -23.83
N ALA A 205 26.22 9.30 -22.96
CA ALA A 205 26.49 7.87 -22.94
C ALA A 205 25.94 7.23 -24.23
N THR A 206 26.77 6.48 -24.93
CA THR A 206 26.41 5.79 -26.18
C THR A 206 25.37 4.70 -25.93
N ALA A 207 24.46 4.49 -26.90
CA ALA A 207 23.36 3.51 -26.85
C ALA A 207 23.77 2.07 -26.44
N ALA A 208 25.05 1.70 -26.55
CA ALA A 208 25.58 0.41 -26.16
C ALA A 208 25.58 0.16 -24.63
N THR A 209 25.77 1.18 -23.78
CA THR A 209 25.76 1.00 -22.32
C THR A 209 24.32 0.87 -21.78
N ALA A 210 23.37 1.61 -22.36
CA ALA A 210 21.94 1.47 -22.06
C ALA A 210 21.38 0.08 -22.45
N ALA A 211 21.87 -0.48 -23.56
CA ALA A 211 21.50 -1.84 -23.98
C ALA A 211 22.05 -2.93 -23.03
N ALA A 212 23.22 -2.71 -22.42
CA ALA A 212 23.82 -3.64 -21.48
C ALA A 212 23.08 -3.70 -20.13
N GLU A 213 22.63 -2.55 -19.60
CA GLU A 213 21.79 -2.51 -18.39
C GLU A 213 20.41 -3.15 -18.63
N ALA A 214 19.80 -2.91 -19.79
CA ALA A 214 18.54 -3.54 -20.17
C ALA A 214 18.67 -5.08 -20.34
N ALA A 215 19.79 -5.56 -20.87
CA ALA A 215 20.05 -6.99 -21.04
C ALA A 215 20.24 -7.73 -19.71
N ALA A 216 20.88 -7.09 -18.71
CA ALA A 216 21.05 -7.66 -17.37
C ALA A 216 19.72 -7.85 -16.63
N VAL A 217 18.74 -6.95 -16.85
CA VAL A 217 17.38 -7.05 -16.30
C VAL A 217 16.57 -8.14 -17.03
N THR A 218 16.81 -8.32 -18.34
CA THR A 218 16.10 -9.30 -19.18
C THR A 218 16.49 -10.75 -18.89
N ALA A 219 17.72 -11.01 -18.43
CA ALA A 219 18.18 -12.36 -18.11
C ALA A 219 17.46 -12.98 -16.89
N VAL A 220 16.87 -12.15 -16.02
CA VAL A 220 16.17 -12.58 -14.80
C VAL A 220 14.72 -13.03 -15.07
N THR A 221 14.12 -12.65 -16.21
CA THR A 221 12.67 -12.73 -16.43
C THR A 221 12.17 -13.94 -17.24
N LYS A 222 13.05 -14.85 -17.68
CA LYS A 222 12.66 -16.06 -18.44
C LYS A 222 12.46 -17.35 -17.61
N ALA A 223 12.55 -17.29 -16.28
CA ALA A 223 12.32 -18.46 -15.44
C ALA A 223 10.85 -18.58 -15.05
N SER A 224 10.14 -19.54 -15.68
CA SER A 224 8.88 -20.09 -15.16
C SER A 224 9.09 -20.59 -13.73
N TRP A 225 8.03 -20.53 -12.90
CA TRP A 225 8.08 -20.96 -11.50
C TRP A 225 8.67 -22.36 -11.37
N SER A 226 9.91 -22.42 -10.87
CA SER A 226 10.62 -23.67 -10.60
C SER A 226 10.87 -23.77 -9.10
N ARG A 227 11.15 -25.00 -8.62
CA ARG A 227 11.56 -25.27 -7.22
C ARG A 227 12.74 -24.38 -6.76
N THR A 228 13.52 -23.87 -7.70
CA THR A 228 14.63 -22.93 -7.49
C THR A 228 14.15 -21.56 -6.96
N THR A 229 12.98 -21.07 -7.39
CA THR A 229 12.43 -19.77 -6.94
C THR A 229 11.99 -19.81 -5.46
N ALA A 230 11.44 -20.94 -5.01
CA ALA A 230 11.15 -21.17 -3.59
C ALA A 230 12.45 -21.28 -2.76
N GLY A 231 13.51 -21.85 -3.34
CA GLY A 231 14.85 -21.90 -2.76
C GLY A 231 15.50 -20.53 -2.60
N SER A 232 15.37 -19.64 -3.59
CA SER A 232 15.89 -18.26 -3.53
C SER A 232 15.16 -17.38 -2.50
N LEU A 233 13.87 -17.63 -2.26
CA LEU A 233 13.10 -16.93 -1.22
C LEU A 233 13.52 -17.34 0.20
N ALA A 234 13.84 -18.62 0.39
CA ALA A 234 14.41 -19.12 1.65
C ALA A 234 15.82 -18.57 1.91
N LEU A 235 16.63 -18.39 0.87
CA LEU A 235 17.95 -17.75 0.94
C LEU A 235 17.90 -16.24 1.25
N ALA A 236 16.76 -15.58 1.04
CA ALA A 236 16.58 -14.15 1.31
C ALA A 236 15.94 -13.84 2.68
N GLY A 237 15.57 -14.84 3.48
CA GLY A 237 15.00 -14.65 4.82
C GLY A 237 13.65 -13.92 4.88
N LEU A 238 12.93 -13.81 3.75
CA LEU A 238 11.65 -13.10 3.68
C LEU A 238 10.49 -13.98 4.16
N SER A 239 9.55 -13.41 4.92
CA SER A 239 8.26 -14.04 5.17
C SER A 239 7.43 -14.16 3.88
N ALA A 240 6.45 -15.06 3.86
CA ALA A 240 5.56 -15.22 2.70
C ALA A 240 4.82 -13.91 2.32
N ALA A 241 4.47 -13.09 3.31
CA ALA A 241 3.81 -11.80 3.07
C ALA A 241 4.77 -10.78 2.40
N GLN A 242 6.03 -10.75 2.82
CA GLN A 242 7.09 -9.92 2.21
C GLN A 242 7.44 -10.41 0.81
N ALA A 243 7.53 -11.73 0.61
CA ALA A 243 7.76 -12.31 -0.71
C ALA A 243 6.64 -11.95 -1.69
N ALA A 244 5.37 -11.98 -1.25
CA ALA A 244 4.23 -11.60 -2.09
C ALA A 244 4.26 -10.12 -2.51
N VAL A 245 4.56 -9.20 -1.58
CA VAL A 245 4.70 -7.76 -1.90
C VAL A 245 5.89 -7.49 -2.79
N SER A 246 7.02 -8.12 -2.53
CA SER A 246 8.18 -7.93 -3.38
C SER A 246 7.99 -8.55 -4.77
N GLY A 247 7.27 -9.67 -4.86
CA GLY A 247 7.01 -10.42 -6.09
C GLY A 247 6.30 -9.59 -7.16
N VAL A 248 5.37 -8.72 -6.75
CA VAL A 248 4.61 -7.87 -7.67
C VAL A 248 5.44 -6.72 -8.29
N ASN A 249 6.64 -6.47 -7.77
CA ASN A 249 7.58 -5.46 -8.28
C ASN A 249 8.82 -6.06 -8.95
N THR A 250 8.87 -7.38 -9.17
CA THR A 250 10.06 -8.10 -9.69
C THR A 250 10.52 -7.66 -11.08
N GLN A 251 9.62 -7.13 -11.90
CA GLN A 251 9.95 -6.54 -13.20
C GLN A 251 10.69 -5.19 -13.05
N LEU A 252 10.65 -4.58 -11.87
CA LEU A 252 11.18 -3.24 -11.61
C LEU A 252 12.41 -3.25 -10.70
N ALA A 253 12.50 -4.21 -9.77
CA ALA A 253 13.63 -4.40 -8.85
C ALA A 253 13.71 -5.86 -8.35
N PRO A 254 14.90 -6.34 -7.94
CA PRO A 254 15.07 -7.66 -7.33
C PRO A 254 14.22 -7.87 -6.07
N PHE A 255 14.00 -9.14 -5.69
CA PHE A 255 13.28 -9.49 -4.46
C PHE A 255 13.91 -8.85 -3.21
N GLY A 256 13.08 -8.32 -2.31
CA GLY A 256 13.52 -7.69 -1.07
C GLY A 256 14.22 -6.34 -1.23
N SER A 257 14.34 -5.80 -2.46
CA SER A 257 15.04 -4.53 -2.69
C SER A 257 14.39 -3.39 -1.92
N ALA A 258 15.20 -2.60 -1.23
CA ALA A 258 14.75 -1.42 -0.48
C ALA A 258 14.31 -0.26 -1.40
N TRP A 259 14.73 -0.25 -2.67
CA TRP A 259 14.31 0.74 -3.64
C TRP A 259 14.15 0.14 -5.03
N ILE A 260 13.25 0.75 -5.80
CA ILE A 260 13.17 0.63 -7.25
C ILE A 260 14.01 1.77 -7.84
N PRO A 261 14.99 1.48 -8.71
CA PRO A 261 15.88 2.50 -9.24
C PRO A 261 15.14 3.44 -10.20
N ALA A 262 15.56 4.71 -10.21
CA ALA A 262 15.11 5.66 -11.22
C ALA A 262 15.57 5.20 -12.62
N LEU A 263 14.80 5.56 -13.65
CA LEU A 263 15.20 5.41 -15.04
C LEU A 263 15.12 6.76 -15.73
N SER A 264 15.95 6.96 -16.76
CA SER A 264 15.74 8.06 -17.70
C SER A 264 14.41 7.87 -18.45
N LYS A 265 13.99 8.89 -19.18
CA LYS A 265 12.78 8.79 -20.00
C LYS A 265 12.96 7.70 -21.07
N GLU A 266 14.09 7.71 -21.76
CA GLU A 266 14.43 6.77 -22.83
C GLU A 266 14.45 5.33 -22.31
N ALA A 267 15.07 5.09 -21.15
CA ALA A 267 15.08 3.78 -20.52
C ALA A 267 13.68 3.34 -20.04
N THR A 268 12.87 4.30 -19.58
CA THR A 268 11.46 4.02 -19.22
C THR A 268 10.67 3.59 -20.46
N GLU A 269 10.81 4.30 -21.58
CA GLU A 269 10.13 3.99 -22.84
C GLU A 269 10.51 2.60 -23.37
N LEU A 270 11.78 2.20 -23.25
CA LEU A 270 12.27 0.89 -23.67
C LEU A 270 11.78 -0.29 -22.80
N THR A 271 11.35 -0.02 -21.57
CA THR A 271 10.86 -1.05 -20.62
C THR A 271 9.33 -1.15 -20.60
N LEU A 272 8.63 -0.30 -21.35
CA LEU A 272 7.17 -0.31 -21.49
C LEU A 272 6.53 -1.62 -21.99
N PRO A 273 7.12 -2.43 -22.89
CA PRO A 273 6.52 -3.72 -23.27
C PRO A 273 6.43 -4.73 -22.11
N PHE A 274 6.94 -4.39 -20.92
CA PHE A 274 6.76 -5.16 -19.68
C PHE A 274 5.69 -4.57 -18.74
N ALA A 275 5.03 -3.45 -19.10
CA ALA A 275 3.82 -3.01 -18.39
C ALA A 275 2.63 -3.88 -18.84
N PRO A 276 1.83 -4.45 -17.92
CA PRO A 276 0.72 -5.31 -18.31
C PRO A 276 -0.23 -4.53 -19.23
N ALA A 277 -0.51 -5.10 -20.41
CA ALA A 277 -1.46 -4.53 -21.34
C ALA A 277 -2.82 -4.35 -20.64
N PRO A 278 -3.55 -3.25 -20.91
CA PRO A 278 -4.92 -3.11 -20.42
C PRO A 278 -5.79 -4.13 -21.17
N GLY A 279 -5.92 -5.33 -20.62
CA GLY A 279 -6.68 -6.41 -21.24
C GLY A 279 -6.42 -7.82 -20.71
N GLU A 280 -5.28 -8.10 -20.08
CA GLU A 280 -5.05 -9.41 -19.45
C GLU A 280 -5.73 -9.46 -18.09
N ALA A 281 -7.02 -9.81 -18.11
CA ALA A 281 -7.66 -10.40 -16.94
C ALA A 281 -6.87 -11.66 -16.57
N GLN A 282 -6.18 -11.63 -15.43
CA GLN A 282 -5.69 -12.84 -14.79
C GLN A 282 -6.92 -13.70 -14.48
N ALA A 283 -7.10 -14.75 -15.27
CA ALA A 283 -8.15 -15.73 -15.05
C ALA A 283 -8.06 -16.26 -13.60
N PRO A 284 -9.20 -16.39 -12.89
CA PRO A 284 -9.18 -17.00 -11.57
C PRO A 284 -8.68 -18.44 -11.68
N HIS A 285 -7.81 -18.84 -10.75
CA HIS A 285 -7.38 -20.23 -10.58
C HIS A 285 -8.61 -21.14 -10.40
N VAL A 286 -8.89 -21.97 -11.40
CA VAL A 286 -9.78 -23.13 -11.28
C VAL A 286 -8.90 -24.39 -11.38
N ALA A 287 -9.09 -25.30 -10.42
CA ALA A 287 -8.41 -26.59 -10.34
C ALA A 287 -8.78 -27.52 -11.52
N PRO A 288 -7.98 -28.55 -11.84
CA PRO A 288 -8.00 -29.18 -13.15
C PRO A 288 -9.13 -30.21 -13.28
N HIS A 289 -9.89 -30.14 -14.37
CA HIS A 289 -10.66 -31.28 -14.88
C HIS A 289 -10.64 -31.34 -16.42
N VAL A 290 -9.95 -32.39 -16.92
CA VAL A 290 -10.28 -33.33 -18.01
C VAL A 290 -10.65 -32.78 -19.41
N LEU A 291 -9.78 -33.08 -20.40
CA LEU A 291 -10.00 -33.07 -21.86
C LEU A 291 -10.93 -34.22 -22.30
N PRO A 292 -11.72 -34.12 -23.40
CA PRO A 292 -11.24 -34.20 -24.81
C PRO A 292 -12.09 -33.33 -25.78
N ASP A 293 -12.02 -33.26 -27.12
CA ASP A 293 -11.39 -34.00 -28.24
C ASP A 293 -11.31 -33.05 -29.47
N GLU A 294 -10.52 -33.42 -30.49
CA GLU A 294 -10.16 -32.68 -31.71
C GLU A 294 -11.32 -32.44 -32.72
N ALA A 295 -11.31 -31.29 -33.41
CA ALA A 295 -11.94 -31.14 -34.74
C ALA A 295 -11.32 -29.99 -35.57
N GLN A 296 -10.51 -30.39 -36.58
CA GLN A 296 -10.28 -29.85 -37.93
C GLN A 296 -10.34 -28.33 -38.22
N ALA A 297 -9.19 -27.78 -38.64
CA ALA A 297 -9.04 -26.47 -39.29
C ALA A 297 -8.98 -26.61 -40.84
N PRO A 298 -9.46 -25.62 -41.63
CA PRO A 298 -9.10 -25.47 -43.03
C PRO A 298 -7.92 -24.49 -43.23
N ASP A 299 -7.30 -24.65 -44.39
CA ASP A 299 -6.00 -24.17 -44.89
C ASP A 299 -5.78 -22.63 -44.86
N GLU A 300 -4.85 -22.16 -44.02
CA GLU A 300 -4.48 -20.75 -43.80
C GLU A 300 -3.39 -20.22 -44.76
N ALA A 301 -2.93 -21.02 -45.75
CA ALA A 301 -1.72 -20.69 -46.50
C ALA A 301 -1.86 -19.53 -47.51
N GLN A 302 -3.07 -19.13 -47.91
CA GLN A 302 -3.26 -18.14 -48.99
C GLN A 302 -3.74 -16.75 -48.54
N ALA A 303 -4.11 -16.57 -47.27
CA ALA A 303 -4.45 -15.26 -46.71
C ALA A 303 -3.22 -14.51 -46.13
N ALA A 304 -2.15 -15.25 -45.82
CA ALA A 304 -0.96 -14.71 -45.15
C ALA A 304 -0.10 -13.78 -46.02
N GLU A 305 -0.05 -13.99 -47.35
CA GLU A 305 0.84 -13.21 -48.23
C GLU A 305 0.33 -11.80 -48.55
N ALA A 306 -0.98 -11.54 -48.43
CA ALA A 306 -1.56 -10.22 -48.68
C ALA A 306 -1.66 -9.35 -47.40
N GLN A 307 -1.56 -9.95 -46.22
CA GLN A 307 -1.65 -9.26 -44.92
C GLN A 307 -0.28 -8.81 -44.39
N ALA A 308 0.80 -9.54 -44.71
CA ALA A 308 2.15 -9.21 -44.23
C ALA A 308 2.65 -7.78 -44.57
N PRO A 309 2.40 -7.21 -45.76
CA PRO A 309 2.85 -5.84 -46.05
C PRO A 309 2.02 -4.77 -45.32
N ALA A 310 0.73 -5.02 -45.13
CA ALA A 310 -0.19 -4.10 -44.46
C ALA A 310 0.02 -4.11 -42.93
N GLU A 311 0.33 -5.27 -42.36
CA GLU A 311 0.69 -5.42 -40.95
C GLU A 311 2.08 -4.86 -40.65
N ALA A 312 3.05 -5.00 -41.57
CA ALA A 312 4.36 -4.35 -41.46
C ALA A 312 4.26 -2.82 -41.52
N GLN A 313 3.43 -2.27 -42.40
CA GLN A 313 3.21 -0.82 -42.49
C GLN A 313 2.35 -0.27 -41.33
N ALA A 314 1.38 -1.04 -40.84
CA ALA A 314 0.61 -0.68 -39.65
C ALA A 314 1.47 -0.75 -38.38
N SER A 315 2.41 -1.70 -38.28
CA SER A 315 3.37 -1.79 -37.18
C SER A 315 4.47 -0.72 -37.26
N GLU A 316 4.93 -0.33 -38.46
CA GLU A 316 5.80 0.84 -38.66
C GLU A 316 5.08 2.17 -38.36
N GLN A 317 3.79 2.29 -38.67
CA GLN A 317 3.00 3.48 -38.31
C GLN A 317 2.64 3.53 -36.81
N LEU A 318 2.45 2.39 -36.14
CA LEU A 318 2.32 2.33 -34.68
C LEU A 318 3.64 2.65 -33.97
N ALA A 319 4.78 2.40 -34.63
CA ALA A 319 6.12 2.72 -34.13
C ALA A 319 6.50 4.22 -34.19
N ALA A 320 5.63 5.09 -34.72
CA ALA A 320 5.98 6.49 -35.01
C ALA A 320 5.52 7.54 -33.96
N ALA A 321 4.88 7.16 -32.85
CA ALA A 321 4.58 8.09 -31.76
C ALA A 321 5.25 7.64 -30.45
N LYS A 322 6.30 8.35 -30.02
CA LYS A 322 6.93 8.12 -28.72
C LYS A 322 5.86 8.19 -27.62
N PRO A 323 5.77 7.19 -26.73
CA PRO A 323 4.76 7.18 -25.69
C PRO A 323 4.96 8.36 -24.74
N TYR A 324 3.87 9.07 -24.41
CA TYR A 324 3.91 10.19 -23.47
C TYR A 324 4.01 9.68 -22.02
N ILE A 325 5.19 9.17 -21.67
CA ILE A 325 5.53 8.72 -20.32
C ILE A 325 6.71 9.52 -19.76
N GLY A 326 6.64 9.84 -18.46
CA GLY A 326 7.74 10.46 -17.75
C GLY A 326 8.81 9.46 -17.30
N PRO A 327 10.03 9.92 -16.97
CA PRO A 327 11.05 9.07 -16.37
C PRO A 327 10.54 8.39 -15.10
N ARG A 328 10.79 7.09 -14.94
CA ARG A 328 10.46 6.38 -13.69
C ARG A 328 11.25 6.99 -12.54
N PRO A 329 10.61 7.51 -11.48
CA PRO A 329 11.33 8.01 -10.32
C PRO A 329 11.93 6.86 -9.51
N LYS A 330 12.93 7.18 -8.67
CA LYS A 330 13.36 6.28 -7.58
C LYS A 330 12.19 6.15 -6.60
N ILE A 331 11.86 4.92 -6.20
CA ILE A 331 10.77 4.64 -5.26
C ILE A 331 11.32 3.77 -4.14
N ILE A 332 11.18 4.20 -2.89
CA ILE A 332 11.49 3.40 -1.71
C ILE A 332 10.36 2.39 -1.55
N THR A 333 10.70 1.10 -1.61
CA THR A 333 9.70 0.01 -1.53
C THR A 333 9.19 -0.14 -0.11
N ARG A 334 8.14 -0.93 0.04
CA ARG A 334 7.65 -1.35 1.37
C ARG A 334 8.71 -2.03 2.23
N ALA A 335 9.58 -2.83 1.63
CA ALA A 335 10.75 -3.37 2.32
C ALA A 335 11.72 -2.25 2.76
N GLY A 336 11.95 -1.25 1.92
CA GLY A 336 12.91 -0.17 2.20
C GLY A 336 12.50 0.78 3.32
N TRP A 337 11.20 1.02 3.52
CA TRP A 337 10.73 1.81 4.67
C TRP A 337 10.34 0.96 5.89
N GLY A 338 10.43 -0.37 5.78
CA GLY A 338 10.22 -1.30 6.88
C GLY A 338 8.75 -1.64 7.16
N ALA A 339 7.92 -1.74 6.12
CA ALA A 339 6.53 -2.16 6.26
C ALA A 339 6.42 -3.56 6.90
N ASP A 340 5.63 -3.70 7.95
CA ASP A 340 5.30 -5.02 8.48
C ASP A 340 4.15 -5.64 7.66
N GLU A 341 4.50 -6.47 6.68
CA GLU A 341 3.51 -7.08 5.79
C GLU A 341 2.55 -8.07 6.48
N ARG A 342 2.77 -8.39 7.76
CA ARG A 342 1.89 -9.28 8.52
C ARG A 342 0.61 -8.61 8.97
N ILE A 343 0.58 -7.27 9.08
CA ILE A 343 -0.59 -6.56 9.60
C ILE A 343 -1.66 -6.34 8.52
N ARG A 344 -1.28 -6.18 7.24
CA ARG A 344 -2.24 -6.01 6.14
C ARG A 344 -3.02 -7.28 5.82
N GLU A 345 -4.12 -7.10 5.11
CA GLU A 345 -4.75 -8.20 4.39
C GLU A 345 -3.86 -8.78 3.29
N LYS A 346 -3.98 -10.08 3.03
CA LYS A 346 -3.09 -10.83 2.14
C LYS A 346 -3.31 -10.49 0.67
N GLY A 347 -4.57 -10.28 0.25
CA GLY A 347 -4.95 -10.09 -1.15
C GLY A 347 -4.71 -8.69 -1.68
N PHE A 348 -4.39 -8.58 -2.97
CA PHE A 348 -4.30 -7.31 -3.68
C PHE A 348 -5.58 -7.09 -4.50
N VAL A 349 -6.04 -5.85 -4.56
CA VAL A 349 -7.20 -5.46 -5.38
C VAL A 349 -6.75 -4.45 -6.42
N TYR A 350 -7.22 -4.62 -7.66
CA TYR A 350 -6.84 -3.78 -8.79
C TYR A 350 -8.08 -3.21 -9.47
N THR A 351 -7.92 -2.00 -10.01
CA THR A 351 -8.90 -1.35 -10.89
C THR A 351 -8.52 -1.59 -12.35
N LYS A 352 -9.35 -1.12 -13.29
CA LYS A 352 -9.08 -1.36 -14.72
C LYS A 352 -7.92 -0.51 -15.24
N THR A 353 -7.78 0.72 -14.75
CA THR A 353 -6.75 1.68 -15.18
C THR A 353 -6.58 2.76 -14.11
N ILE A 354 -5.67 3.73 -14.32
CA ILE A 354 -5.59 4.97 -13.56
C ILE A 354 -5.94 6.14 -14.48
N LYS A 355 -6.99 6.89 -14.13
CA LYS A 355 -7.46 8.07 -14.86
C LYS A 355 -7.05 9.39 -14.21
N ALA A 356 -6.85 9.38 -12.88
CA ALA A 356 -6.46 10.56 -12.13
C ALA A 356 -5.59 10.21 -10.92
N ALA A 357 -4.84 11.20 -10.45
CA ALA A 357 -4.10 11.17 -9.21
C ALA A 357 -4.71 12.17 -8.23
N PHE A 358 -5.11 11.71 -7.05
CA PHE A 358 -5.53 12.57 -5.95
C PHE A 358 -4.33 12.83 -5.02
N VAL A 359 -3.99 14.11 -4.87
CA VAL A 359 -2.95 14.58 -3.96
C VAL A 359 -3.59 14.92 -2.62
N HIS A 360 -3.01 14.34 -1.57
CA HIS A 360 -3.40 14.48 -0.18
C HIS A 360 -2.25 15.08 0.62
N HIS A 361 -2.56 15.67 1.77
CA HIS A 361 -1.60 15.77 2.85
C HIS A 361 -1.91 14.69 3.89
N SER A 362 -0.96 14.32 4.75
CA SER A 362 -1.25 13.36 5.83
C SER A 362 -1.85 14.02 7.07
N ALA A 363 -1.80 15.36 7.17
CA ALA A 363 -2.16 16.16 8.35
C ALA A 363 -1.35 15.82 9.62
N THR A 364 -0.24 15.08 9.49
CA THR A 364 0.56 14.58 10.63
C THR A 364 1.47 15.62 11.28
N GLY A 365 1.44 16.88 10.86
CA GLY A 365 2.42 17.88 11.26
C GLY A 365 3.75 17.76 10.51
N ASN A 366 4.60 18.79 10.64
CA ASN A 366 5.81 18.96 9.81
C ASN A 366 7.14 18.77 10.56
N ASN A 367 7.10 18.42 11.84
CA ASN A 367 8.25 18.45 12.75
C ASN A 367 9.16 17.20 12.67
N TYR A 368 8.77 16.17 11.91
CA TYR A 368 9.64 15.02 11.65
C TYR A 368 10.88 15.40 10.83
N THR A 369 12.01 14.73 11.01
CA THR A 369 13.20 14.88 10.14
C THR A 369 13.10 13.97 8.92
N CYS A 370 13.83 14.22 7.83
CA CYS A 370 13.82 13.31 6.65
C CYS A 370 14.14 11.85 7.03
N ALA A 371 15.06 11.66 7.98
CA ALA A 371 15.43 10.34 8.48
C ALA A 371 14.29 9.63 9.24
N GLN A 372 13.36 10.39 9.82
CA GLN A 372 12.17 9.85 10.49
C GLN A 372 11.03 9.55 9.53
N ALA A 373 11.08 9.95 8.25
CA ALA A 373 9.99 9.72 7.31
C ALA A 373 9.55 8.24 7.21
N PRO A 374 10.46 7.23 7.17
CA PRO A 374 10.05 5.83 7.25
C PRO A 374 9.29 5.48 8.52
N SER A 375 9.66 6.04 9.68
CA SER A 375 8.94 5.84 10.94
C SER A 375 7.55 6.47 10.91
N VAL A 376 7.42 7.68 10.36
CA VAL A 376 6.11 8.32 10.13
C VAL A 376 5.22 7.42 9.27
N LEU A 377 5.76 6.86 8.18
CA LEU A 377 5.04 5.92 7.31
C LEU A 377 4.58 4.67 8.07
N ARG A 378 5.47 4.03 8.84
CA ARG A 378 5.13 2.84 9.65
C ARG A 378 4.04 3.16 10.67
N SER A 379 4.10 4.33 11.32
CA SER A 379 3.06 4.76 12.26
C SER A 379 1.70 4.95 11.58
N ILE A 380 1.64 5.67 10.45
CA ILE A 380 0.38 5.86 9.71
C ILE A 380 -0.15 4.51 9.20
N TYR A 381 0.72 3.64 8.69
CA TYR A 381 0.36 2.29 8.24
C TYR A 381 -0.26 1.46 9.36
N ARG A 382 0.39 1.43 10.52
CA ARG A 382 -0.12 0.74 11.71
C ARG A 382 -1.43 1.35 12.19
N TYR A 383 -1.56 2.67 12.21
CA TYR A 383 -2.80 3.36 12.58
C TYR A 383 -3.96 2.98 11.66
N HIS A 384 -3.78 3.07 10.34
CA HIS A 384 -4.82 2.67 9.38
C HIS A 384 -5.28 1.22 9.59
N VAL A 385 -4.34 0.29 9.78
CA VAL A 385 -4.66 -1.15 9.82
C VAL A 385 -5.14 -1.62 11.20
N GLN A 386 -4.43 -1.25 12.26
CA GLN A 386 -4.68 -1.77 13.60
C GLN A 386 -5.69 -0.93 14.38
N SER A 387 -5.74 0.38 14.11
CA SER A 387 -6.63 1.30 14.82
C SER A 387 -7.91 1.56 14.01
N SER A 388 -7.79 1.95 12.73
CA SER A 388 -8.96 2.26 11.88
C SER A 388 -9.60 1.04 11.21
N GLY A 389 -8.95 -0.13 11.26
CA GLY A 389 -9.48 -1.39 10.70
C GLY A 389 -9.32 -1.55 9.18
N TRP A 390 -8.49 -0.72 8.54
CA TRP A 390 -8.30 -0.74 7.10
C TRP A 390 -7.48 -1.94 6.65
N ARG A 391 -7.60 -2.28 5.37
CA ARG A 391 -6.96 -3.46 4.79
C ARG A 391 -5.44 -3.31 4.63
N ASP A 392 -4.97 -2.09 4.43
CA ASP A 392 -3.55 -1.71 4.24
C ASP A 392 -3.42 -0.17 4.35
N PHE A 393 -2.25 0.39 4.04
CA PHE A 393 -2.03 1.82 3.86
C PHE A 393 -2.95 2.40 2.77
N GLY A 394 -3.85 3.34 3.10
CA GLY A 394 -4.90 3.78 2.18
C GLY A 394 -4.43 4.44 0.88
N TYR A 395 -3.25 5.05 0.87
CA TYR A 395 -2.69 5.75 -0.29
C TYR A 395 -1.81 4.83 -1.14
N ASN A 396 -1.80 4.99 -2.46
CA ASN A 396 -0.91 4.21 -3.33
C ASN A 396 0.57 4.60 -3.15
N PHE A 397 0.82 5.88 -2.90
CA PHE A 397 2.16 6.42 -2.70
C PHE A 397 2.19 7.41 -1.54
N ALA A 398 3.36 7.60 -0.95
CA ALA A 398 3.64 8.72 -0.07
C ALA A 398 4.85 9.53 -0.57
N VAL A 399 4.87 10.82 -0.24
CA VAL A 399 5.98 11.74 -0.55
C VAL A 399 6.35 12.49 0.72
N ASP A 400 7.61 12.40 1.16
CA ASP A 400 8.07 13.19 2.32
C ASP A 400 8.45 14.63 1.92
N LYS A 401 8.68 15.48 2.93
CA LYS A 401 9.07 16.88 2.72
C LYS A 401 10.43 17.06 2.03
N CYS A 402 11.19 15.98 1.87
CA CYS A 402 12.52 15.93 1.29
C CYS A 402 12.48 15.43 -0.17
N GLY A 403 11.30 15.05 -0.67
CA GLY A 403 11.06 14.63 -2.05
C GLY A 403 11.28 13.13 -2.28
N ASN A 404 11.45 12.33 -1.22
CA ASN A 404 11.48 10.87 -1.35
C ASN A 404 10.09 10.36 -1.69
N ILE A 405 10.00 9.41 -2.61
CA ILE A 405 8.76 8.75 -3.00
C ILE A 405 8.75 7.34 -2.44
N TYR A 406 7.67 6.96 -1.78
CA TYR A 406 7.50 5.67 -1.13
C TYR A 406 6.34 4.91 -1.76
N GLU A 407 6.51 3.60 -1.92
CA GLU A 407 5.41 2.67 -2.17
C GLU A 407 4.50 2.62 -0.95
N GLY A 408 3.23 3.00 -1.12
CA GLY A 408 2.20 2.93 -0.09
C GLY A 408 1.49 1.57 -0.14
N ARG A 409 0.25 1.55 -0.64
CA ARG A 409 -0.62 0.37 -0.80
C ARG A 409 0.09 -0.78 -1.54
N ALA A 410 0.10 -1.97 -0.95
CA ALA A 410 0.71 -3.15 -1.54
C ALA A 410 -0.07 -3.66 -2.76
N GLY A 411 0.64 -4.18 -3.76
CA GLY A 411 0.06 -4.68 -5.02
C GLY A 411 0.89 -4.33 -6.25
N GLY A 412 1.89 -3.46 -6.10
CA GLY A 412 2.91 -3.19 -7.10
C GLY A 412 2.79 -1.79 -7.71
N VAL A 413 3.91 -1.05 -7.72
CA VAL A 413 3.92 0.38 -8.04
C VAL A 413 3.53 0.70 -9.49
N ALA A 414 3.69 -0.24 -10.42
CA ALA A 414 3.27 -0.08 -11.81
C ALA A 414 1.80 -0.48 -12.03
N LYS A 415 1.16 -1.23 -11.14
CA LYS A 415 -0.21 -1.73 -11.31
C LYS A 415 -1.27 -0.74 -10.83
N PRO A 416 -2.51 -0.79 -11.35
CA PRO A 416 -3.61 0.06 -10.91
C PRO A 416 -4.23 -0.47 -9.61
N VAL A 417 -3.48 -0.43 -8.50
CA VAL A 417 -3.93 -0.94 -7.19
C VAL A 417 -5.08 -0.07 -6.66
N LEU A 418 -6.18 -0.69 -6.21
CA LEU A 418 -7.28 0.01 -5.55
C LEU A 418 -6.82 0.54 -4.18
N GLY A 419 -6.92 1.85 -3.98
CA GLY A 419 -6.65 2.51 -2.70
C GLY A 419 -7.90 2.69 -1.82
N ALA A 420 -7.71 3.38 -0.71
CA ALA A 420 -8.75 3.84 0.23
C ALA A 420 -8.36 5.23 0.73
N HIS A 421 -8.31 6.19 -0.18
CA HIS A 421 -7.76 7.53 0.05
C HIS A 421 -8.75 8.66 -0.25
N THR A 422 -9.72 8.42 -1.14
CA THR A 422 -10.70 9.42 -1.55
C THR A 422 -12.04 8.73 -1.68
N LEU A 423 -12.86 8.84 -0.63
CA LEU A 423 -14.18 8.25 -0.60
C LEU A 423 -14.98 8.66 -1.84
N GLY A 424 -15.50 7.67 -2.56
CA GLY A 424 -16.23 7.85 -3.81
C GLY A 424 -15.35 7.91 -5.07
N PHE A 425 -14.03 8.05 -4.98
CA PHE A 425 -13.15 8.11 -6.15
C PHE A 425 -11.94 7.18 -6.07
N ASN A 426 -11.94 6.21 -5.17
CA ASN A 426 -10.87 5.21 -5.05
C ASN A 426 -10.72 4.37 -6.35
N THR A 427 -11.82 4.10 -7.06
CA THR A 427 -11.78 3.31 -8.29
C THR A 427 -11.23 4.10 -9.48
N ASN A 428 -10.28 3.49 -10.20
CA ASN A 428 -9.56 4.05 -11.35
C ASN A 428 -8.78 5.34 -11.06
N SER A 429 -8.33 5.52 -9.82
CA SER A 429 -7.45 6.62 -9.44
C SER A 429 -6.30 6.10 -8.58
N MET A 430 -5.34 6.96 -8.31
CA MET A 430 -4.32 6.72 -7.29
C MET A 430 -4.28 7.85 -6.26
N GLY A 431 -3.97 7.51 -5.02
CA GLY A 431 -3.76 8.46 -3.94
C GLY A 431 -2.27 8.69 -3.65
N ILE A 432 -1.88 9.95 -3.50
CA ILE A 432 -0.53 10.35 -3.07
C ILE A 432 -0.65 11.13 -1.77
N ALA A 433 -0.17 10.56 -0.66
CA ALA A 433 -0.07 11.27 0.61
C ALA A 433 1.24 12.04 0.72
N VAL A 434 1.17 13.37 0.73
CA VAL A 434 2.32 14.20 1.09
C VAL A 434 2.40 14.29 2.60
N LEU A 435 3.49 13.77 3.19
CA LEU A 435 3.68 13.76 4.64
C LEU A 435 3.85 15.18 5.18
N GLY A 436 2.85 15.65 5.92
CA GLY A 436 2.84 16.96 6.54
C GLY A 436 1.46 17.59 6.59
N THR A 437 1.42 18.82 7.10
CA THR A 437 0.24 19.68 7.16
C THR A 437 0.50 20.97 6.38
N PHE A 438 -0.23 21.16 5.27
CA PHE A 438 0.00 22.23 4.30
C PHE A 438 -1.18 23.22 4.18
N THR A 439 -2.01 23.33 5.22
CA THR A 439 -3.08 24.35 5.28
C THR A 439 -2.47 25.75 5.29
N LYS A 440 -1.46 25.97 6.15
CA LYS A 440 -0.76 27.27 6.29
C LYS A 440 0.71 27.22 5.87
N SER A 441 1.35 26.06 6.01
CA SER A 441 2.76 25.83 5.67
C SER A 441 2.95 25.58 4.17
N ASN A 442 3.94 26.21 3.55
CA ASN A 442 4.25 25.96 2.15
C ASN A 442 4.95 24.61 1.97
N PRO A 443 4.56 23.79 0.98
CA PRO A 443 5.31 22.57 0.66
C PRO A 443 6.69 22.94 0.10
N PRO A 444 7.76 22.23 0.51
CA PRO A 444 9.06 22.38 -0.13
C PRO A 444 9.01 22.10 -1.63
N ALA A 445 9.89 22.74 -2.41
CA ALA A 445 9.94 22.52 -3.86
C ALA A 445 10.18 21.05 -4.24
N ALA A 446 10.97 20.33 -3.42
CA ALA A 446 11.24 18.91 -3.58
C ALA A 446 9.95 18.07 -3.59
N VAL A 447 8.95 18.40 -2.76
CA VAL A 447 7.64 17.74 -2.73
C VAL A 447 6.92 17.91 -4.07
N VAL A 448 6.83 19.14 -4.56
CA VAL A 448 6.11 19.44 -5.81
C VAL A 448 6.79 18.74 -7.00
N THR A 449 8.13 18.72 -7.02
CA THR A 449 8.92 18.00 -8.02
C THR A 449 8.71 16.49 -7.93
N ALA A 450 8.67 15.91 -6.72
CA ALA A 450 8.42 14.48 -6.52
C ALA A 450 7.02 14.08 -6.99
N VAL A 451 5.99 14.83 -6.63
CA VAL A 451 4.61 14.63 -7.12
C VAL A 451 4.57 14.74 -8.65
N ALA A 452 5.24 15.73 -9.24
CA ALA A 452 5.29 15.89 -10.69
C ALA A 452 5.98 14.72 -11.40
N ARG A 453 7.12 14.23 -10.89
CA ARG A 453 7.85 13.07 -11.45
C ARG A 453 7.02 11.79 -11.33
N LEU A 454 6.46 11.53 -10.15
CA LEU A 454 5.61 10.36 -9.89
C LEU A 454 4.39 10.34 -10.81
N THR A 455 3.66 11.45 -10.89
CA THR A 455 2.47 11.54 -11.75
C THR A 455 2.84 11.47 -13.23
N ALA A 456 3.97 12.03 -13.66
CA ALA A 456 4.40 11.95 -15.06
C ALA A 456 4.61 10.51 -15.51
N TRP A 457 5.30 9.72 -14.68
CA TRP A 457 5.53 8.31 -14.91
C TRP A 457 4.21 7.51 -14.81
N LYS A 458 3.53 7.58 -13.65
CA LYS A 458 2.40 6.71 -13.36
C LYS A 458 1.19 6.99 -14.23
N LEU A 459 0.84 8.26 -14.48
CA LEU A 459 -0.24 8.59 -15.43
C LEU A 459 0.17 8.27 -16.87
N GLY A 460 1.47 8.35 -17.18
CA GLY A 460 2.03 8.00 -18.48
C GLY A 460 1.87 6.51 -18.83
N LEU A 461 2.02 5.62 -17.84
CA LEU A 461 1.71 4.18 -17.99
C LEU A 461 0.27 3.90 -18.43
N HIS A 462 -0.64 4.86 -18.23
CA HIS A 462 -2.06 4.76 -18.58
C HIS A 462 -2.48 5.76 -19.68
N GLY A 463 -1.51 6.38 -20.36
CA GLY A 463 -1.77 7.32 -21.47
C GLY A 463 -2.43 8.64 -21.06
N VAL A 464 -2.47 8.96 -19.76
CA VAL A 464 -3.16 10.14 -19.23
C VAL A 464 -2.28 11.38 -19.33
N ASN A 465 -2.83 12.47 -19.89
CA ASN A 465 -2.18 13.80 -19.91
C ASN A 465 -2.36 14.52 -18.55
N PRO A 466 -1.28 14.84 -17.82
CA PRO A 466 -1.35 15.51 -16.52
C PRO A 466 -2.01 16.89 -16.54
N LYS A 467 -1.96 17.63 -17.67
CA LYS A 467 -2.65 18.92 -17.84
C LYS A 467 -4.14 18.77 -18.16
N GLY A 468 -4.57 17.55 -18.50
CA GLY A 468 -5.95 17.27 -18.91
C GLY A 468 -6.90 17.04 -17.75
N SER A 469 -8.11 16.61 -18.12
CA SER A 469 -9.14 16.16 -17.19
C SER A 469 -9.57 14.74 -17.53
N ALA A 470 -10.12 14.05 -16.55
CA ALA A 470 -10.73 12.73 -16.71
C ALA A 470 -12.14 12.71 -16.11
N TYR A 471 -12.99 11.83 -16.67
CA TYR A 471 -14.29 11.53 -16.09
C TYR A 471 -14.18 10.31 -15.18
N LEU A 472 -14.62 10.49 -13.94
CA LEU A 472 -14.71 9.45 -12.91
C LEU A 472 -16.16 9.33 -12.44
N VAL A 473 -16.56 8.13 -12.05
CA VAL A 473 -17.89 7.87 -11.50
C VAL A 473 -17.77 7.85 -9.98
N SER A 474 -18.52 8.70 -9.29
CA SER A 474 -18.54 8.76 -7.84
C SER A 474 -19.16 7.47 -7.25
N GLY A 475 -18.47 6.84 -6.31
CA GLY A 475 -19.00 5.80 -5.41
C GLY A 475 -19.93 6.34 -4.33
N GLY A 476 -20.07 7.67 -4.22
CA GLY A 476 -20.82 8.36 -3.17
C GLY A 476 -19.88 9.07 -2.20
N GLY A 477 -20.36 10.18 -1.65
CA GLY A 477 -19.64 11.02 -0.70
C GLY A 477 -20.44 12.29 -0.41
N ASN A 478 -19.88 13.19 0.39
CA ASN A 478 -20.57 14.42 0.80
C ASN A 478 -20.63 15.50 -0.30
N LEU A 479 -19.75 15.43 -1.31
CA LEU A 479 -19.70 16.39 -2.41
C LEU A 479 -20.46 15.90 -3.67
N TYR A 480 -20.37 14.60 -3.97
CA TYR A 480 -20.96 14.00 -5.16
C TYR A 480 -21.75 12.74 -4.83
N LYS A 481 -23.02 12.71 -5.25
CA LYS A 481 -23.89 11.53 -5.11
C LYS A 481 -23.32 10.33 -5.85
N LYS A 482 -23.55 9.13 -5.31
CA LYS A 482 -23.19 7.86 -5.96
C LYS A 482 -23.76 7.78 -7.37
N GLY A 483 -22.96 7.29 -8.31
CA GLY A 483 -23.28 7.19 -9.73
C GLY A 483 -23.05 8.47 -10.55
N SER A 484 -22.74 9.61 -9.90
CA SER A 484 -22.46 10.86 -10.62
C SER A 484 -21.19 10.74 -11.44
N THR A 485 -21.24 11.12 -12.72
CA THR A 485 -20.04 11.25 -13.55
C THR A 485 -19.46 12.65 -13.40
N VAL A 486 -18.26 12.74 -12.82
CA VAL A 486 -17.61 14.00 -12.46
C VAL A 486 -16.36 14.20 -13.31
N LYS A 487 -16.22 15.40 -13.88
CA LYS A 487 -15.02 15.82 -14.60
C LYS A 487 -14.01 16.39 -13.60
N LEU A 488 -12.89 15.71 -13.44
CA LEU A 488 -11.81 16.10 -12.52
C LEU A 488 -10.51 16.33 -13.28
N ASN A 489 -9.61 17.14 -12.75
CA ASN A 489 -8.26 17.26 -13.30
C ASN A 489 -7.53 15.91 -13.18
N ALA A 490 -6.66 15.59 -14.14
CA ALA A 490 -5.86 14.36 -14.10
C ALA A 490 -4.93 14.29 -12.87
N ILE A 491 -4.53 15.44 -12.34
CA ILE A 491 -3.97 15.59 -11.00
C ILE A 491 -4.91 16.51 -10.24
N ALA A 492 -5.60 15.99 -9.24
CA ALA A 492 -6.61 16.67 -8.43
C ALA A 492 -6.17 16.72 -6.96
N GLY A 493 -6.68 17.68 -6.19
CA GLY A 493 -6.58 17.65 -4.74
C GLY A 493 -7.71 16.80 -4.16
N HIS A 494 -7.56 16.30 -2.94
CA HIS A 494 -8.65 15.58 -2.27
C HIS A 494 -9.96 16.38 -2.26
N ARG A 495 -9.87 17.68 -1.92
CA ARG A 495 -10.98 18.63 -1.93
C ARG A 495 -11.77 18.74 -3.25
N ASP A 496 -11.20 18.29 -4.36
CA ASP A 496 -11.90 18.30 -5.65
C ASP A 496 -12.90 17.13 -5.77
N GLY A 497 -12.70 16.05 -5.00
CA GLY A 497 -13.56 14.86 -5.00
C GLY A 497 -14.43 14.72 -3.74
N PHE A 498 -14.06 15.39 -2.65
CA PHE A 498 -14.74 15.31 -1.36
C PHE A 498 -14.71 16.68 -0.67
N ALA A 499 -15.68 17.03 0.18
CA ALA A 499 -15.64 18.27 0.94
C ALA A 499 -14.71 18.09 2.15
N THR A 500 -13.45 18.50 2.00
CA THR A 500 -12.35 18.42 2.99
C THR A 500 -11.37 19.58 2.77
N GLU A 501 -10.59 19.93 3.80
CA GLU A 501 -9.45 20.84 3.63
C GLU A 501 -8.26 20.18 2.93
N CYS A 502 -8.17 18.85 2.89
CA CYS A 502 -7.06 18.13 2.27
C CYS A 502 -6.94 18.49 0.76
N PRO A 503 -5.73 18.75 0.20
CA PRO A 503 -4.38 18.58 0.76
C PRO A 503 -3.83 19.82 1.50
N GLY A 504 -4.69 20.69 2.00
CA GLY A 504 -4.32 21.99 2.56
C GLY A 504 -4.14 23.06 1.48
N ALA A 505 -4.48 24.31 1.82
CA ALA A 505 -4.56 25.41 0.84
C ALA A 505 -3.22 25.69 0.13
N ARG A 506 -2.08 25.57 0.81
CA ARG A 506 -0.77 25.85 0.22
C ARG A 506 -0.32 24.79 -0.78
N LEU A 507 -0.54 23.50 -0.47
CA LEU A 507 -0.23 22.40 -1.38
C LEU A 507 -1.21 22.35 -2.55
N TYR A 508 -2.50 22.57 -2.29
CA TYR A 508 -3.50 22.67 -3.35
C TYR A 508 -3.16 23.77 -4.37
N GLY A 509 -2.71 24.94 -3.90
CA GLY A 509 -2.24 26.03 -4.77
C GLY A 509 -1.05 25.68 -5.67
N LYS A 510 -0.32 24.59 -5.38
CA LYS A 510 0.81 24.10 -6.20
C LYS A 510 0.42 23.04 -7.23
N LEU A 511 -0.82 22.54 -7.22
CA LEU A 511 -1.23 21.47 -8.15
C LEU A 511 -1.19 21.92 -9.61
N GLY A 512 -1.43 23.20 -9.92
CA GLY A 512 -1.22 23.75 -11.27
C GLY A 512 0.23 23.61 -11.75
N THR A 513 1.19 23.92 -10.88
CA THR A 513 2.63 23.73 -11.15
C THR A 513 2.95 22.25 -11.35
N ALA A 514 2.44 21.37 -10.48
CA ALA A 514 2.64 19.93 -10.60
C ALA A 514 2.12 19.39 -11.94
N ARG A 515 0.93 19.81 -12.39
CA ARG A 515 0.35 19.46 -13.71
C ARG A 515 1.25 19.87 -14.86
N THR A 516 1.71 21.12 -14.88
CA THR A 516 2.59 21.63 -15.95
C THR A 516 3.94 20.90 -15.97
N SER A 517 4.59 20.73 -14.81
CA SER A 517 5.87 20.02 -14.72
C SER A 517 5.73 18.55 -15.08
N SER A 518 4.65 17.89 -14.64
CA SER A 518 4.36 16.49 -14.94
C SER A 518 4.17 16.27 -16.45
N ALA A 519 3.39 17.13 -17.12
CA ALA A 519 3.23 17.08 -18.57
C ALA A 519 4.57 17.32 -19.29
N LYS A 520 5.39 18.26 -18.83
CA LYS A 520 6.74 18.47 -19.37
C LYS A 520 7.62 17.22 -19.23
N TYR A 521 7.59 16.54 -18.10
CA TYR A 521 8.31 15.27 -17.91
C TYR A 521 7.82 14.17 -18.86
N GLN A 522 6.52 14.13 -19.18
CA GLN A 522 6.00 13.26 -20.23
C GLN A 522 6.41 13.67 -21.65
N GLY A 523 7.06 14.82 -21.84
CA GLY A 523 7.38 15.38 -23.16
C GLY A 523 6.21 16.06 -23.86
N ARG A 524 5.20 16.51 -23.10
CA ARG A 524 4.07 17.30 -23.60
C ARG A 524 4.36 18.80 -23.39
N SER A 525 3.99 19.63 -24.36
CA SER A 525 4.10 21.09 -24.32
C SER A 525 2.97 21.78 -23.53
#